data_AF-A0A1A0XDF2-F1
#
_entry.id   AF-A0A1A0XDF2-F1
#
_cell.length_a   1.000
_cell.length_b   1.000
_cell.length_c   1.000
_cell.angle_alpha   90.00
_cell.angle_beta   90.00
_cell.angle_gamma   90.00
#
_symmetry.space_group_name_H-M   'P 1'
#
loop_
_entity.id
_entity.type
_entity.pdbx_description
1 polymer ?
#
loop_
_entity_poly.entity_id
_entity_poly.type
_entity_poly.pdbx_seq_one_letter_code
_entity_poly.pdbx_strand_id
1 'polypeptide(L)'
;MTTLPKDTSAATILTCAECGEEAQIVGAWPDDTADDIDQIVEDWNAAHMHCGEPAELTEWTHLSKAGDSQTLIKHGGDLEKMMPLPRPTWADRERDQIGTSLTGSCYRSTIASVPVTHAVGWSFLDDQEWVTARVNVSAKLFGNGVAMVGLTLAKPATEAGGHVGVSLTVDEARQLADVLTAAAKLAVSQ
;
A
#
# COMPACT_ATOMS: atom_id res chain seq x y z
N MET A 1 -0.68 -22.00 -42.04
CA MET A 1 -0.26 -20.66 -42.47
C MET A 1 0.95 -20.84 -43.38
N THR A 2 0.78 -20.52 -44.65
CA THR A 2 1.81 -20.66 -45.69
C THR A 2 2.66 -19.40 -45.66
N THR A 3 3.93 -19.50 -45.25
CA THR A 3 4.90 -18.41 -45.34
C THR A 3 5.13 -18.10 -46.82
N LEU A 4 4.80 -16.87 -47.24
CA LEU A 4 5.13 -16.37 -48.58
C LEU A 4 6.65 -16.40 -48.78
N PRO A 5 7.16 -16.60 -50.02
CA PRO A 5 8.59 -16.52 -50.31
C PRO A 5 9.13 -15.14 -49.96
N LYS A 6 10.35 -15.05 -49.38
CA LYS A 6 11.06 -13.76 -49.19
C LYS A 6 11.18 -13.07 -50.55
N ASP A 7 10.57 -11.89 -50.69
CA ASP A 7 10.58 -11.15 -51.95
C ASP A 7 11.97 -10.55 -52.19
N THR A 8 12.42 -10.58 -53.45
CA THR A 8 13.74 -10.04 -53.87
C THR A 8 13.80 -8.51 -53.91
N SER A 9 12.73 -7.81 -53.51
CA SER A 9 12.58 -6.35 -53.61
C SER A 9 12.21 -5.67 -52.28
N ALA A 10 12.68 -6.19 -51.15
CA ALA A 10 12.53 -5.50 -49.87
C ALA A 10 13.25 -4.13 -49.91
N ALA A 11 12.58 -3.06 -49.44
CA ALA A 11 13.20 -1.74 -49.34
C ALA A 11 14.10 -1.63 -48.09
N THR A 12 13.78 -2.40 -47.04
CA THR A 12 14.59 -2.52 -45.82
C THR A 12 14.31 -3.87 -45.14
N ILE A 13 15.30 -4.41 -44.44
CA ILE A 13 15.16 -5.60 -43.60
C ILE A 13 15.43 -5.18 -42.16
N LEU A 14 14.48 -5.46 -41.27
CA LEU A 14 14.67 -5.39 -39.83
C LEU A 14 15.20 -6.74 -39.34
N THR A 15 16.24 -6.73 -38.50
CA THR A 15 16.77 -7.96 -37.89
C THR A 15 16.87 -7.75 -36.38
N CYS A 16 16.34 -8.68 -35.61
CA CYS A 16 16.55 -8.68 -34.17
C CYS A 16 17.96 -9.21 -33.85
N ALA A 17 18.77 -8.44 -33.14
CA ALA A 17 20.14 -8.82 -32.80
C ALA A 17 20.21 -10.04 -31.86
N GLU A 18 19.15 -10.28 -31.08
CA GLU A 18 19.12 -11.30 -30.02
C GLU A 18 18.55 -12.64 -30.51
N CYS A 19 17.41 -12.63 -31.21
CA CYS A 19 16.80 -13.87 -31.72
C CYS A 19 17.12 -14.17 -33.20
N GLY A 20 17.67 -13.19 -33.94
CA GLY A 20 17.99 -13.34 -35.36
C GLY A 20 16.79 -13.38 -36.30
N GLU A 21 15.56 -13.14 -35.81
CA GLU A 21 14.39 -13.03 -36.69
C GLU A 21 14.51 -11.80 -37.59
N GLU A 22 13.96 -11.93 -38.80
CA GLU A 22 13.99 -10.90 -39.83
C GLU A 22 12.57 -10.55 -40.28
N ALA A 23 12.24 -9.26 -40.35
CA ALA A 23 11.09 -8.75 -41.08
C ALA A 23 11.55 -7.97 -42.30
N GLN A 24 10.94 -8.27 -43.44
CA GLN A 24 11.16 -7.49 -44.65
C GLN A 24 10.10 -6.39 -44.72
N ILE A 25 10.54 -5.13 -44.70
CA ILE A 25 9.72 -4.00 -45.10
C ILE A 25 9.82 -3.93 -46.62
N VAL A 26 8.85 -4.53 -47.30
CA VAL A 26 8.73 -4.40 -48.75
C VAL A 26 8.25 -2.99 -49.04
N GLY A 27 9.04 -2.26 -49.83
CA GLY A 27 8.76 -0.86 -50.16
C GLY A 27 7.40 -0.74 -50.81
N ALA A 28 6.49 -0.17 -50.04
CA ALA A 28 5.34 0.61 -50.40
C ALA A 28 5.14 0.86 -51.91
N TRP A 29 4.01 0.39 -52.46
CA TRP A 29 3.49 0.92 -53.72
C TRP A 29 3.23 2.44 -53.56
N PRO A 30 3.05 3.22 -54.64
CA PRO A 30 2.89 4.68 -54.55
C PRO A 30 1.77 5.20 -53.61
N ASP A 31 0.90 4.29 -53.16
CA ASP A 31 -0.27 4.58 -52.32
C ASP A 31 -0.09 4.15 -50.84
N ASP A 32 0.99 3.45 -50.48
CA ASP A 32 1.26 3.07 -49.09
C ASP A 32 1.82 4.28 -48.32
N THR A 33 1.19 4.61 -47.20
CA THR A 33 1.47 5.86 -46.48
C THR A 33 2.68 5.69 -45.57
N ALA A 34 3.40 6.77 -45.28
CA ALA A 34 4.52 6.74 -44.32
C ALA A 34 4.10 6.16 -42.95
N ASP A 35 2.82 6.39 -42.58
CA ASP A 35 2.20 5.90 -41.35
C ASP A 35 2.15 4.35 -41.29
N ASP A 36 2.02 3.66 -42.43
CA ASP A 36 1.97 2.19 -42.47
C ASP A 36 3.35 1.57 -42.18
N ILE A 37 4.41 2.21 -42.65
CA ILE A 37 5.80 1.78 -42.40
C ILE A 37 6.16 2.02 -40.93
N ASP A 38 5.79 3.17 -40.38
CA ASP A 38 6.04 3.50 -38.98
C ASP A 38 5.34 2.50 -38.04
N GLN A 39 4.08 2.13 -38.33
CA GLN A 39 3.37 1.12 -37.53
C GLN A 39 4.05 -0.27 -37.62
N ILE A 40 4.52 -0.70 -38.80
CA ILE A 40 5.24 -1.97 -38.95
C ILE A 40 6.53 -1.99 -38.10
N VAL A 41 7.26 -0.88 -38.08
CA VAL A 41 8.48 -0.75 -37.26
C VAL A 41 8.14 -0.74 -35.77
N GLU A 42 7.08 -0.05 -35.36
CA GLU A 42 6.61 -0.04 -33.97
C GLU A 42 6.18 -1.44 -33.50
N ASP A 43 5.37 -2.14 -34.29
CA ASP A 43 4.92 -3.50 -33.99
C ASP A 43 6.09 -4.48 -33.92
N TRP A 44 7.07 -4.37 -34.83
CA TRP A 44 8.30 -5.15 -34.80
C TRP A 44 9.10 -4.88 -33.52
N ASN A 45 9.33 -3.61 -33.19
CA ASN A 45 10.06 -3.25 -31.98
C ASN A 45 9.32 -3.71 -30.72
N ALA A 46 7.99 -3.65 -30.69
CA ALA A 46 7.18 -4.16 -29.59
C ALA A 46 7.27 -5.68 -29.45
N ALA A 47 7.23 -6.43 -30.55
CA ALA A 47 7.36 -7.89 -30.56
C ALA A 47 8.76 -8.36 -30.11
N HIS A 48 9.80 -7.59 -30.44
CA HIS A 48 11.20 -7.92 -30.13
C HIS A 48 11.80 -7.20 -28.92
N MET A 49 11.02 -6.36 -28.23
CA MET A 49 11.47 -5.55 -27.08
C MET A 49 12.11 -6.39 -25.97
N HIS A 50 11.69 -7.64 -25.84
CA HIS A 50 12.13 -8.58 -24.79
C HIS A 50 13.00 -9.74 -25.34
N CYS A 51 13.43 -9.68 -26.60
CA CYS A 51 14.34 -10.71 -27.12
C CYS A 51 15.68 -10.67 -26.37
N GLY A 52 16.22 -11.84 -26.03
CA GLY A 52 17.43 -11.96 -25.22
C GLY A 52 17.21 -11.83 -23.71
N GLU A 53 16.02 -11.40 -23.26
CA GLU A 53 15.69 -11.46 -21.85
C GLU A 53 15.43 -12.92 -21.40
N PRO A 54 15.83 -13.29 -20.17
CA PRO A 54 15.43 -14.57 -19.60
C PRO A 54 13.91 -14.69 -19.57
N ALA A 55 13.38 -15.86 -19.91
CA ALA A 55 11.93 -16.10 -19.97
C ALA A 55 11.23 -15.78 -18.64
N GLU A 56 11.93 -15.97 -17.52
CA GLU A 56 11.46 -15.63 -16.17
C GLU A 56 11.24 -14.11 -15.98
N LEU A 57 12.02 -13.27 -16.66
CA LEU A 57 11.90 -11.81 -16.60
C LEU A 57 10.71 -11.31 -17.42
N THR A 58 10.47 -11.91 -18.59
CA THR A 58 9.28 -11.63 -19.41
C THR A 58 8.00 -12.04 -18.67
N GLU A 59 7.99 -13.23 -18.07
CA GLU A 59 6.86 -13.70 -17.27
C GLU A 59 6.64 -12.82 -16.03
N TRP A 60 7.70 -12.43 -15.33
CA TRP A 60 7.61 -11.47 -14.22
C TRP A 60 7.03 -10.12 -14.65
N THR A 61 7.47 -9.60 -15.80
CA THR A 61 6.97 -8.33 -16.35
C THR A 61 5.50 -8.43 -16.71
N HIS A 62 5.08 -9.54 -17.30
CA HIS A 62 3.68 -9.81 -17.60
C HIS A 62 2.83 -9.87 -16.32
N LEU A 63 3.29 -10.60 -15.30
CA LEU A 63 2.64 -10.67 -13.99
C LEU A 63 2.57 -9.30 -13.30
N SER A 64 3.62 -8.48 -13.39
CA SER A 64 3.64 -7.12 -12.83
C SER A 64 2.60 -6.23 -13.50
N LYS A 65 2.56 -6.20 -14.84
CA LYS A 65 1.58 -5.41 -15.60
C LYS A 65 0.14 -5.88 -15.33
N ALA A 66 -0.08 -7.19 -15.24
CA ALA A 66 -1.38 -7.75 -14.87
C ALA A 66 -1.79 -7.32 -13.44
N GLY A 67 -0.85 -7.34 -12.49
CA GLY A 67 -1.05 -6.90 -11.11
C GLY A 67 -1.42 -5.42 -11.00
N ASP A 68 -0.76 -4.55 -11.77
CA ASP A 68 -1.02 -3.10 -11.79
C ASP A 68 -2.47 -2.77 -12.20
N SER A 69 -3.05 -3.58 -13.09
CA SER A 69 -4.44 -3.46 -13.53
C SER A 69 -5.49 -3.90 -12.49
N GLN A 70 -5.07 -4.61 -11.44
CA GLN A 70 -5.94 -5.20 -10.40
C GLN A 70 -5.73 -4.57 -9.00
N THR A 71 -5.22 -3.34 -8.95
CA THR A 71 -4.73 -2.67 -7.73
C THR A 71 -5.77 -2.39 -6.62
N LEU A 72 -7.07 -2.60 -6.86
CA LEU A 72 -8.14 -2.29 -5.90
C LEU A 72 -9.01 -3.49 -5.58
N ILE A 73 -8.74 -4.15 -4.46
CA ILE A 73 -9.62 -5.17 -3.88
C ILE A 73 -10.82 -4.46 -3.23
N LYS A 74 -12.02 -4.62 -3.80
CA LYS A 74 -13.26 -4.08 -3.21
C LYS A 74 -13.66 -4.90 -1.98
N HIS A 75 -13.30 -4.43 -0.80
CA HIS A 75 -13.66 -5.07 0.48
C HIS A 75 -15.01 -4.57 1.05
N GLY A 76 -15.66 -3.59 0.42
CA GLY A 76 -17.00 -3.12 0.79
C GLY A 76 -17.08 -2.49 2.19
N GLY A 77 -15.97 -1.93 2.67
CA GLY A 77 -15.87 -1.40 4.03
C GLY A 77 -15.82 -2.48 5.12
N ASP A 78 -15.65 -3.75 4.76
CA ASP A 78 -15.51 -4.83 5.74
C ASP A 78 -14.02 -5.15 5.95
N LEU A 79 -13.50 -4.66 7.07
CA LEU A 79 -12.10 -4.83 7.44
C LEU A 79 -11.73 -6.31 7.66
N GLU A 80 -12.68 -7.18 8.04
CA GLU A 80 -12.42 -8.61 8.28
C GLU A 80 -12.06 -9.35 6.99
N LYS A 81 -12.47 -8.83 5.83
CA LYS A 81 -12.09 -9.39 4.52
C LYS A 81 -10.67 -9.06 4.12
N MET A 82 -10.08 -8.03 4.72
CA MET A 82 -8.71 -7.59 4.43
C MET A 82 -7.72 -8.08 5.48
N MET A 83 -8.09 -8.00 6.76
CA MET A 83 -7.19 -8.25 7.87
C MET A 83 -7.07 -9.74 8.14
N PRO A 84 -5.86 -10.34 8.04
CA PRO A 84 -5.64 -11.74 8.40
C PRO A 84 -5.64 -11.95 9.92
N LEU A 85 -5.65 -10.88 10.72
CA LEU A 85 -5.80 -10.97 12.17
C LEU A 85 -7.28 -11.20 12.53
N PRO A 86 -7.58 -12.11 13.46
CA PRO A 86 -8.94 -12.23 13.97
C PRO A 86 -9.36 -10.92 14.64
N ARG A 87 -10.63 -10.52 14.45
CA ARG A 87 -11.18 -9.34 15.11
C ARG A 87 -11.12 -9.51 16.64
N PRO A 88 -10.48 -8.59 17.37
CA PRO A 88 -10.55 -8.61 18.82
C PRO A 88 -11.96 -8.27 19.33
N THR A 89 -12.40 -8.90 20.41
CA THR A 89 -13.74 -8.69 20.99
C THR A 89 -13.98 -7.28 21.52
N TRP A 90 -12.91 -6.52 21.81
CA TRP A 90 -12.96 -5.13 22.24
C TRP A 90 -13.02 -4.12 21.08
N ALA A 91 -12.82 -4.57 19.84
CA ALA A 91 -12.77 -3.66 18.70
C ALA A 91 -14.18 -3.25 18.28
N ASP A 92 -14.37 -1.95 18.12
CA ASP A 92 -15.64 -1.33 17.72
C ASP A 92 -15.68 -1.18 16.19
N ARG A 93 -16.63 -1.84 15.54
CA ARG A 93 -16.77 -1.83 14.07
C ARG A 93 -16.95 -0.43 13.50
N GLU A 94 -17.62 0.47 14.23
CA GLU A 94 -17.83 1.85 13.77
C GLU A 94 -16.56 2.71 13.87
N ARG A 95 -15.54 2.20 14.57
CA ARG A 95 -14.26 2.89 14.79
C ARG A 95 -13.14 2.32 13.95
N ASP A 96 -13.35 1.22 13.26
CA ASP A 96 -12.34 0.63 12.38
C ASP A 96 -11.79 1.68 11.41
N GLN A 97 -10.47 1.69 11.26
CA GLN A 97 -9.84 2.49 10.21
C GLN A 97 -9.67 1.61 8.99
N ILE A 98 -10.24 2.05 7.88
CA ILE A 98 -10.18 1.34 6.60
C ILE A 98 -9.35 2.20 5.65
N GLY A 99 -8.10 1.81 5.48
CA GLY A 99 -7.17 2.48 4.57
C GLY A 99 -7.26 1.90 3.16
N THR A 100 -6.50 2.50 2.24
CA THR A 100 -6.31 1.99 0.87
C THR A 100 -5.40 0.75 0.82
N SER A 101 -4.80 0.36 1.96
CA SER A 101 -3.89 -0.78 2.10
C SER A 101 -4.09 -1.48 3.45
N LEU A 102 -3.53 -2.68 3.59
CA LEU A 102 -3.47 -3.39 4.88
C LEU A 102 -2.74 -2.59 5.96
N THR A 103 -1.70 -1.84 5.60
CA THR A 103 -0.90 -1.05 6.54
C THR A 103 -1.61 0.22 6.99
N GLY A 104 -2.53 0.74 6.19
CA GLY A 104 -3.41 1.86 6.55
C GLY A 104 -4.68 1.45 7.30
N SER A 105 -4.85 0.16 7.57
CA SER A 105 -6.09 -0.42 8.08
C SER A 105 -5.90 -1.03 9.48
N CYS A 106 -6.87 -0.83 10.38
CA CYS A 106 -6.78 -1.37 11.74
C CYS A 106 -8.13 -1.49 12.45
N TYR A 107 -8.22 -2.51 13.31
CA TYR A 107 -9.31 -2.62 14.29
C TYR A 107 -9.04 -1.65 15.42
N ARG A 108 -10.02 -0.82 15.80
CA ARG A 108 -9.84 0.19 16.87
C ARG A 108 -10.76 -0.04 18.05
N SER A 109 -10.27 0.29 19.24
CA SER A 109 -11.11 0.34 20.43
C SER A 109 -11.99 1.59 20.42
N THR A 110 -13.03 1.59 21.24
CA THR A 110 -13.64 2.83 21.72
C THR A 110 -12.56 3.70 22.40
N ILE A 111 -12.71 5.03 22.30
CA ILE A 111 -11.77 5.98 22.89
C ILE A 111 -12.02 6.05 24.41
N ALA A 112 -11.02 5.67 25.20
CA ALA A 112 -11.01 5.94 26.63
C ALA A 112 -10.72 7.43 26.87
N SER A 113 -11.55 8.06 27.69
CA SER A 113 -11.48 9.49 27.98
C SER A 113 -11.35 9.70 29.48
N VAL A 114 -10.30 10.39 29.90
CA VAL A 114 -10.05 10.72 31.31
C VAL A 114 -9.94 12.23 31.46
N PRO A 115 -10.80 12.89 32.25
CA PRO A 115 -10.64 14.29 32.55
C PRO A 115 -9.36 14.49 33.36
N VAL A 116 -8.55 15.45 32.96
CA VAL A 116 -7.31 15.83 33.64
C VAL A 116 -7.37 17.31 34.00
N THR A 117 -6.97 17.60 35.22
CA THR A 117 -6.91 18.96 35.79
C THR A 117 -5.49 19.54 35.73
N HIS A 118 -4.50 18.72 35.42
CA HIS A 118 -3.09 19.10 35.37
C HIS A 118 -2.46 18.55 34.08
N ALA A 119 -2.40 19.38 33.04
CA ALA A 119 -1.83 19.03 31.74
C ALA A 119 -0.48 19.73 31.53
N VAL A 120 0.64 18.99 31.69
CA VAL A 120 1.98 19.55 31.49
C VAL A 120 2.25 19.81 30.01
N GLY A 121 2.73 21.02 29.67
CA GLY A 121 3.02 21.43 28.29
C GLY A 121 1.84 22.09 27.56
N TRP A 122 0.80 22.48 28.32
CA TRP A 122 -0.43 23.09 27.81
C TRP A 122 -0.64 24.48 28.41
N SER A 123 0.32 25.37 28.16
CA SER A 123 0.32 26.74 28.72
C SER A 123 -0.80 27.65 28.22
N PHE A 124 -1.68 27.16 27.34
CA PHE A 124 -2.82 27.90 26.79
C PHE A 124 -4.15 27.52 27.44
N LEU A 125 -4.18 26.49 28.29
CA LEU A 125 -5.35 26.17 29.09
C LEU A 125 -5.35 27.07 30.31
N ASP A 126 -6.50 27.68 30.62
CA ASP A 126 -6.69 28.41 31.87
C ASP A 126 -6.68 27.42 33.04
N ASP A 127 -6.20 27.84 34.21
CA ASP A 127 -6.07 26.99 35.42
C ASP A 127 -7.44 26.48 35.94
N GLN A 128 -8.54 26.94 35.34
CA GLN A 128 -9.92 26.55 35.65
C GLN A 128 -10.51 25.55 34.63
N GLU A 129 -9.81 25.23 33.55
CA GLU A 129 -10.34 24.37 32.48
C GLU A 129 -9.93 22.91 32.66
N TRP A 130 -10.93 22.03 32.62
CA TRP A 130 -10.70 20.59 32.61
C TRP A 130 -10.61 20.13 31.16
N VAL A 131 -9.54 19.41 30.82
CA VAL A 131 -9.38 18.83 29.50
C VAL A 131 -9.40 17.32 29.55
N THR A 132 -9.72 16.67 28.43
CA THR A 132 -9.82 15.21 28.39
C THR A 132 -8.58 14.62 27.74
N ALA A 133 -7.83 13.80 28.47
CA ALA A 133 -6.86 12.88 27.89
C ALA A 133 -7.61 11.76 27.18
N ARG A 134 -7.29 11.54 25.91
CA ARG A 134 -7.95 10.54 25.06
C ARG A 134 -6.95 9.48 24.62
N VAL A 135 -7.32 8.22 24.82
CA VAL A 135 -6.50 7.07 24.46
C VAL A 135 -7.34 6.08 23.66
N ASN A 136 -6.79 5.57 22.56
CA ASN A 136 -7.36 4.39 21.92
C ASN A 136 -6.28 3.40 21.54
N VAL A 137 -6.67 2.14 21.48
CA VAL A 137 -5.82 1.02 21.08
C VAL A 137 -6.26 0.54 19.71
N SER A 138 -5.31 0.05 18.93
CA SER A 138 -5.56 -0.53 17.63
C SER A 138 -4.80 -1.84 17.45
N ALA A 139 -5.42 -2.80 16.78
CA ALA A 139 -4.75 -4.00 16.29
C ALA A 139 -4.56 -3.84 14.78
N LYS A 140 -3.31 -3.91 14.32
CA LYS A 140 -2.95 -3.61 12.93
C LYS A 140 -1.80 -4.46 12.44
N LEU A 141 -1.57 -4.41 11.14
CA LEU A 141 -0.35 -4.90 10.54
C LEU A 141 0.58 -3.73 10.20
N PHE A 142 1.88 -3.97 10.32
CA PHE A 142 2.89 -3.03 9.85
C PHE A 142 3.74 -3.66 8.75
N GLY A 143 4.04 -2.89 7.72
CA GLY A 143 4.91 -3.26 6.61
C GLY A 143 4.62 -4.65 6.04
N ASN A 144 5.60 -5.53 6.22
CA ASN A 144 5.65 -6.94 5.80
C ASN A 144 4.70 -7.88 6.57
N GLY A 145 3.58 -7.38 7.10
CA GLY A 145 2.56 -8.20 7.75
C GLY A 145 2.84 -8.53 9.21
N VAL A 146 3.70 -7.79 9.91
CA VAL A 146 3.94 -7.99 11.34
C VAL A 146 2.76 -7.43 12.14
N ALA A 147 2.20 -8.24 13.03
CA ALA A 147 1.13 -7.84 13.93
C ALA A 147 1.64 -6.84 14.98
N MET A 148 0.97 -5.69 15.08
CA MET A 148 1.33 -4.61 15.98
C MET A 148 0.11 -4.13 16.76
N VAL A 149 0.37 -3.65 17.97
CA VAL A 149 -0.57 -2.90 18.80
C VAL A 149 -0.22 -1.42 18.66
N GLY A 150 -1.15 -0.64 18.11
CA GLY A 150 -1.02 0.82 18.09
C GLY A 150 -1.68 1.44 19.31
N LEU A 151 -0.96 2.30 20.02
CA LEU A 151 -1.49 3.15 21.08
C LEU A 151 -1.46 4.59 20.60
N THR A 152 -2.60 5.26 20.57
CA THR A 152 -2.69 6.67 20.19
C THR A 152 -3.18 7.49 21.36
N LEU A 153 -2.40 8.52 21.68
CA LEU A 153 -2.76 9.59 22.60
C LEU A 153 -3.21 10.77 21.77
N ALA A 154 -4.47 11.18 21.94
CA ALA A 154 -4.99 12.37 21.30
C ALA A 154 -4.99 13.53 22.29
N LYS A 155 -4.46 14.66 21.80
CA LYS A 155 -4.62 15.96 22.44
C LYS A 155 -6.12 16.27 22.60
N PRO A 156 -6.59 16.79 23.75
CA PRO A 156 -7.93 17.36 23.88
C PRO A 156 -8.25 18.28 22.70
N ALA A 157 -9.52 18.23 22.28
CA ALA A 157 -10.02 18.75 21.02
C ALA A 157 -9.75 20.25 20.83
N THR A 158 -8.58 20.59 20.31
CA THR A 158 -8.47 21.67 19.34
C THR A 158 -8.74 21.05 17.97
N GLU A 159 -9.44 21.75 17.09
CA GLU A 159 -9.95 21.22 15.80
C GLU A 159 -8.86 20.64 14.87
N ALA A 160 -7.57 20.88 15.18
CA ALA A 160 -6.40 20.35 14.47
C ALA A 160 -5.49 19.47 15.36
N GLY A 161 -6.04 18.86 16.41
CA GLY A 161 -5.29 18.13 17.44
C GLY A 161 -4.37 17.04 16.89
N GLY A 162 -3.06 17.30 16.90
CA GLY A 162 -2.06 16.29 16.56
C GLY A 162 -2.22 15.04 17.42
N HIS A 163 -2.19 13.88 16.77
CA HIS A 163 -2.15 12.59 17.43
C HIS A 163 -0.68 12.19 17.62
N VAL A 164 -0.34 11.78 18.85
CA VAL A 164 0.95 11.12 19.10
C VAL A 164 0.65 9.66 19.35
N GLY A 165 1.19 8.80 18.50
CA GLY A 165 0.98 7.37 18.61
C GLY A 165 2.29 6.61 18.54
N VAL A 166 2.28 5.43 19.14
CA VAL A 166 3.35 4.45 19.04
C VAL A 166 2.78 3.14 18.53
N SER A 167 3.56 2.42 17.75
CA SER A 167 3.25 1.05 17.33
C SER A 167 4.23 0.12 18.01
N LEU A 168 3.71 -0.89 18.68
CA LEU A 168 4.46 -1.83 19.49
C LEU A 168 4.19 -3.23 18.98
N THR A 169 5.19 -4.10 19.06
CA THR A 169 4.94 -5.53 19.00
C THR A 169 4.04 -5.96 20.17
N VAL A 170 3.46 -7.15 20.08
CA VAL A 170 2.60 -7.67 21.16
C VAL A 170 3.34 -7.75 22.50
N ASP A 171 4.61 -8.14 22.48
CA ASP A 171 5.41 -8.27 23.71
C ASP A 171 5.81 -6.91 24.30
N GLU A 172 6.18 -5.94 23.46
CA GLU A 172 6.41 -4.57 23.92
C GLU A 172 5.14 -3.93 24.49
N ALA A 173 3.98 -4.19 23.89
CA ALA A 173 2.70 -3.70 24.39
C ALA A 173 2.35 -4.29 25.77
N ARG A 174 2.67 -5.57 26.00
CA ARG A 174 2.53 -6.21 27.32
C ARG A 174 3.44 -5.56 28.35
N GLN A 175 4.72 -5.35 28.00
CA GLN A 175 5.67 -4.68 28.90
C GLN A 175 5.21 -3.26 29.26
N LEU A 176 4.70 -2.49 28.28
CA LEU A 176 4.14 -1.16 28.55
C LEU A 176 2.93 -1.24 29.50
N ALA A 177 2.03 -2.21 29.30
CA ALA A 177 0.88 -2.41 30.19
C ALA A 177 1.32 -2.73 31.63
N ASP A 178 2.35 -3.56 31.81
CA ASP A 178 2.91 -3.89 33.13
C ASP A 178 3.50 -2.64 33.81
N VAL A 179 4.25 -1.82 33.07
CA VAL A 179 4.82 -0.56 33.56
C VAL A 179 3.72 0.42 34.00
N LEU A 180 2.68 0.61 33.16
CA LEU A 180 1.56 1.49 33.50
C LEU A 180 0.78 0.99 34.73
N THR A 181 0.60 -0.32 34.84
CA THR A 181 -0.05 -0.94 36.01
C THR A 181 0.78 -0.73 37.28
N ALA A 182 2.10 -0.92 37.20
CA ALA A 182 3.00 -0.69 38.32
C ALA A 182 3.01 0.78 38.75
N ALA A 183 3.04 1.72 37.80
CA ALA A 183 2.97 3.16 38.08
C ALA A 183 1.68 3.55 38.80
N ALA A 184 0.53 3.02 38.35
CA ALA A 184 -0.76 3.25 39.00
C ALA A 184 -0.78 2.72 40.44
N LYS A 185 -0.21 1.52 40.70
CA LYS A 185 -0.10 0.97 42.05
C LYS A 185 0.76 1.84 42.96
N LEU A 186 1.88 2.35 42.46
CA LEU A 186 2.77 3.23 43.21
C LEU A 186 2.06 4.52 43.63
N ALA A 187 1.26 5.12 42.74
CA ALA A 187 0.53 6.35 43.00
C ALA A 187 -0.51 6.22 44.13
N VAL A 188 -1.06 5.02 44.35
CA VAL A 188 -2.07 4.75 45.41
C VAL A 188 -1.42 4.35 46.74
N SER A 189 -0.11 4.11 46.76
CA SER A 189 0.63 3.69 47.95
C SER A 189 1.25 4.84 48.77
N GLN A 190 1.02 6.09 48.35
CA GLN A 190 1.42 7.31 49.08
C GLN A 190 0.23 7.90 49.84
#